data_AF-A0A481P0E5-F1
#
_entry.id   AF-A0A481P0E5-F1
#
_cell.length_a   1.000
_cell.length_b   1.000
_cell.length_c   1.000
_cell.angle_alpha   90.00
_cell.angle_beta   90.00
_cell.angle_gamma   90.00
#
_symmetry.space_group_name_H-M   'P 1'
#
loop_
_entity.id
_entity.type
_entity.pdbx_description
1 polymer ?
#
loop_
_entity_poly.entity_id
_entity_poly.type
_entity_poly.pdbx_seq_one_letter_code
_entity_poly.pdbx_strand_id
1 'polypeptide(L)'
;VLMRCAGCCNDEMLQCTPTSTHNVTMEIKRIKPQRQQNDIFMSFTEHSACECRPKKEVKEQGENQCEPCCDGCSERRKQGFVQDPLTCRC
;
A
#
# COMPACT_ATOMS: atom_id res chain seq x y z
N VAL A 1 10.53 -2.28 17.06
CA VAL A 1 10.91 -2.78 15.71
C VAL A 1 10.10 -4.05 15.46
N LEU A 2 9.55 -4.26 14.27
CA LEU A 2 8.72 -5.43 13.93
C LEU A 2 9.50 -6.39 13.04
N MET A 3 9.43 -7.69 13.33
CA MET A 3 10.01 -8.70 12.44
C MET A 3 9.18 -8.86 11.17
N ARG A 4 9.86 -8.78 10.03
CA ARG A 4 9.26 -8.96 8.70
C ARG A 4 10.19 -9.82 7.86
N CYS A 5 9.58 -10.73 7.10
CA CYS A 5 10.27 -11.48 6.08
C CYS A 5 10.83 -10.52 5.03
N ALA A 6 12.14 -10.56 4.81
CA ALA A 6 12.84 -9.79 3.80
C ALA A 6 14.07 -10.58 3.36
N GLY A 7 14.42 -10.50 2.08
CA GLY A 7 15.56 -11.20 1.51
C GLY A 7 15.28 -11.72 0.10
N CYS A 8 16.33 -12.22 -0.54
CA CYS A 8 16.24 -12.92 -1.81
C CYS A 8 16.06 -14.43 -1.62
N CYS A 9 15.44 -15.07 -2.60
CA CYS A 9 15.38 -16.52 -2.72
C CYS A 9 16.44 -17.00 -3.71
N ASN A 10 16.72 -18.30 -3.71
CA ASN A 10 17.69 -18.91 -4.63
C ASN A 10 17.23 -18.90 -6.11
N ASP A 11 15.95 -18.62 -6.35
CA ASP A 11 15.33 -18.55 -7.67
C ASP A 11 14.54 -17.24 -7.75
N GLU A 12 14.72 -16.49 -8.86
CA GLU A 12 14.05 -15.21 -9.10
C GLU A 12 12.54 -15.36 -9.34
N MET A 13 12.07 -16.54 -9.69
CA MET A 13 10.64 -16.86 -9.81
C MET A 13 9.96 -17.05 -8.45
N LEU A 14 10.74 -17.14 -7.36
CA LEU A 14 10.25 -17.25 -5.99
C LEU A 14 10.28 -15.89 -5.28
N GLN A 15 9.41 -15.74 -4.29
CA GLN A 15 9.40 -14.60 -3.37
C GLN A 15 9.35 -15.06 -1.92
N CYS A 16 10.06 -14.35 -1.04
CA CYS A 16 10.06 -14.61 0.39
C CYS A 16 8.74 -14.10 1.01
N THR A 17 7.87 -15.01 1.44
CA THR A 17 6.56 -14.70 2.01
C THR A 17 6.41 -15.26 3.43
N PRO A 18 5.67 -14.59 4.33
CA PRO A 18 5.38 -15.13 5.64
C PRO A 18 4.48 -16.37 5.56
N THR A 19 4.82 -17.41 6.30
CA THR A 19 3.99 -18.61 6.48
C THR A 19 3.28 -18.64 7.81
N SER A 20 3.82 -17.94 8.81
CA SER A 20 3.20 -17.74 10.11
C SER A 20 3.36 -16.29 10.53
N THR A 21 2.28 -15.74 11.10
CA THR A 21 2.26 -14.39 11.65
C THR A 21 1.55 -14.36 12.98
N HIS A 22 1.87 -13.37 13.79
CA HIS A 22 1.17 -13.07 15.04
C HIS A 22 1.05 -11.56 15.22
N ASN A 23 0.18 -11.14 16.12
CA ASN A 23 -0.04 -9.72 16.39
C ASN A 23 0.71 -9.28 17.65
N VAL A 24 1.41 -8.15 17.55
CA VAL A 24 2.11 -7.52 18.66
C VAL A 24 1.51 -6.15 18.90
N THR A 25 1.13 -5.89 20.16
CA THR A 25 0.60 -4.59 20.58
C THR A 25 1.75 -3.70 21.04
N MET A 26 1.88 -2.52 20.43
CA MET A 26 2.90 -1.53 20.79
C MET A 26 2.23 -0.27 21.30
N GLU A 27 2.83 0.32 22.33
CA GLU A 27 2.50 1.67 22.79
C GLU A 27 3.18 2.69 21.88
N ILE A 28 2.40 3.62 21.33
CA ILE A 28 2.84 4.62 20.37
C ILE A 28 2.32 5.99 20.79
N LYS A 29 3.22 6.99 20.76
CA LYS A 29 2.85 8.37 21.03
C LYS A 29 2.17 8.98 19.80
N ARG A 30 0.89 9.34 19.92
CA ARG A 30 0.13 10.05 18.89
C ARG A 30 0.30 11.56 19.06
N ILE A 31 1.04 12.16 18.15
CA ILE A 31 1.26 13.62 18.11
C ILE A 31 0.17 14.27 17.24
N LYS A 32 -0.59 15.20 17.82
CA LYS A 32 -1.51 16.07 17.07
C LYS A 32 -0.94 17.49 17.11
N PRO A 33 -0.54 18.11 15.99
CA PRO A 33 0.19 19.39 15.99
C PRO A 33 -0.49 20.54 16.75
N GLN A 34 -1.83 20.55 16.79
CA GLN A 34 -2.64 21.59 17.47
C GLN A 34 -3.29 21.12 18.77
N ARG A 35 -3.05 19.88 19.24
CA ARG A 35 -3.69 19.32 20.44
C ARG A 35 -2.66 18.61 21.32
N GLN A 36 -3.11 18.16 22.49
CA GLN A 36 -2.26 17.38 23.39
C GLN A 36 -1.87 16.02 22.78
N GLN A 37 -0.63 15.61 23.04
CA GLN A 37 -0.10 14.30 22.69
C GLN A 37 -0.67 13.25 23.63
N ASN A 38 -0.98 12.05 23.12
CA ASN A 38 -1.49 10.95 23.94
C ASN A 38 -0.82 9.65 23.52
N ASP A 39 -0.60 8.75 24.46
CA ASP A 39 -0.10 7.41 24.20
C ASP A 39 -1.26 6.48 23.85
N ILE A 40 -1.10 5.72 22.76
CA ILE A 40 -2.11 4.81 22.23
C ILE A 40 -1.50 3.42 22.01
N PHE A 41 -2.30 2.39 22.22
CA PHE A 41 -1.92 1.03 21.86
C PHE A 41 -2.37 0.73 20.44
N MET A 42 -1.45 0.27 19.60
CA MET A 42 -1.75 -0.22 18.26
C MET A 42 -1.21 -1.63 18.07
N SER A 43 -1.99 -2.48 17.40
CA SER A 43 -1.61 -3.85 17.09
C SER A 43 -1.02 -3.91 15.69
N PHE A 44 0.12 -4.60 15.55
CA PHE A 44 0.82 -4.80 14.29
C PHE A 44 1.05 -6.28 14.04
N THR A 45 1.01 -6.67 12.77
CA THR A 45 1.36 -8.04 12.38
C THR A 45 2.87 -8.20 12.27
N GLU A 46 3.38 -9.24 12.91
CA GLU A 46 4.77 -9.65 12.93
C GLU A 46 4.92 -11.03 12.28
N HIS A 47 5.98 -11.22 11.51
CA HIS A 47 6.21 -12.48 10.81
C HIS A 47 7.10 -13.39 11.68
N SER A 48 6.59 -14.57 12.03
CA SER A 48 7.31 -15.56 12.85
C SER A 48 8.02 -16.64 12.03
N ALA A 49 7.58 -16.89 10.78
CA ALA A 49 8.22 -17.83 9.87
C ALA A 49 8.07 -17.35 8.42
N CYS A 50 9.08 -17.65 7.58
CA CYS A 50 9.20 -17.20 6.20
C CYS A 50 9.64 -18.35 5.30
N GLU A 51 9.08 -18.42 4.08
CA GLU A 51 9.49 -19.38 3.06
C GLU A 51 9.48 -18.76 1.68
N CYS A 52 10.30 -19.30 0.78
CA CYS A 52 10.30 -18.98 -0.64
C CYS A 52 9.15 -19.70 -1.34
N ARG A 53 8.17 -18.94 -1.82
CA ARG A 53 7.00 -19.47 -2.54
C ARG A 53 6.96 -18.88 -3.96
N PRO A 54 6.42 -19.61 -4.96
CA PRO A 54 6.29 -19.08 -6.31
C PRO A 54 5.56 -17.75 -6.32
N LYS A 55 6.10 -16.78 -7.07
CA LYS A 55 5.41 -15.52 -7.33
C LYS A 55 4.09 -15.84 -8.00
N LYS A 56 2.99 -15.30 -7.47
CA LYS A 56 1.74 -15.29 -8.23
C LYS A 56 1.99 -14.34 -9.38
N GLU A 57 1.87 -14.83 -10.62
CA GLU A 57 1.77 -13.96 -11.77
C GLU A 57 0.54 -13.08 -11.55
N VAL A 58 0.77 -11.87 -11.05
CA VAL A 58 -0.17 -10.79 -11.26
C VAL A 58 -0.11 -10.62 -12.76
N LYS A 59 -1.07 -11.22 -13.48
CA LYS A 59 -1.47 -10.63 -14.75
C LYS A 59 -1.69 -9.18 -14.36
N GLU A 60 -0.84 -8.29 -14.84
CA GLU A 60 -1.22 -6.90 -15.00
C GLU A 60 -2.50 -6.99 -15.83
N GLN A 61 -3.65 -7.12 -15.15
CA GLN A 61 -4.82 -6.44 -15.61
C GLN A 61 -4.30 -5.03 -15.69
N GLY A 62 -4.01 -4.58 -16.91
CA GLY A 62 -4.03 -3.17 -17.20
C GLY A 62 -5.39 -2.72 -16.66
N GLU A 63 -5.40 -2.28 -15.41
CA GLU A 63 -6.35 -1.26 -15.03
C GLU A 63 -6.16 -0.25 -16.14
N ASN A 64 -7.24 0.01 -16.87
CA ASN A 64 -7.32 1.14 -17.78
C ASN A 64 -7.29 2.38 -16.89
N GLN A 65 -6.20 2.58 -16.16
CA GLN A 65 -5.86 3.78 -15.48
C GLN A 65 -5.51 4.68 -16.64
N CYS A 66 -6.51 5.47 -17.06
CA CYS A 66 -6.30 6.55 -17.99
C CYS A 66 -4.99 7.24 -17.61
N GLU A 67 -4.15 7.52 -18.62
CA GLU A 67 -3.05 8.47 -18.49
C GLU A 67 -3.50 9.65 -17.62
N PRO A 68 -2.61 10.24 -16.80
CA PRO A 68 -2.97 11.01 -15.62
C PRO A 68 -4.26 11.78 -15.85
N CYS A 69 -5.36 11.33 -15.22
CA CYS A 69 -6.69 11.90 -15.43
C CYS A 69 -6.55 13.42 -15.28
N CYS A 70 -6.62 14.16 -16.41
CA CYS A 70 -6.50 15.62 -16.59
C CYS A 70 -5.48 16.06 -17.67
N ASP A 71 -4.55 15.21 -18.11
CA ASP A 71 -3.52 15.55 -19.12
C ASP A 71 -4.12 15.65 -20.54
N GLY A 72 -4.89 16.72 -20.75
CA GLY A 72 -5.57 17.00 -22.03
C GLY A 72 -6.81 17.87 -21.89
N CYS A 73 -7.36 18.04 -20.68
CA CYS A 73 -8.54 18.88 -20.48
C CYS A 73 -8.16 20.36 -20.42
N SER A 74 -8.56 21.13 -21.43
CA SER A 74 -8.47 22.60 -21.44
C SER A 74 -9.20 23.23 -20.25
N GLU A 75 -10.24 22.57 -19.77
CA GLU A 75 -11.14 23.01 -18.69
C GLU A 75 -10.61 22.72 -17.28
N ARG A 76 -9.47 22.03 -17.13
CA ARG A 76 -8.88 21.64 -15.84
C ARG A 76 -8.64 22.79 -14.86
N ARG A 77 -8.53 24.03 -15.38
CA ARG A 77 -8.30 25.25 -14.59
C ARG A 77 -9.59 25.93 -14.13
N LYS A 78 -10.76 25.44 -14.57
CA LYS A 78 -12.05 26.02 -14.19
C LYS A 78 -12.49 25.51 -12.82
N GLN A 79 -13.09 26.42 -12.07
CA GLN A 79 -13.67 26.09 -10.78
C GLN A 79 -14.86 25.14 -10.98
N GLY A 80 -14.84 23.99 -10.30
CA GLY A 80 -15.90 22.96 -10.42
C GLY A 80 -15.64 21.88 -11.48
N PHE A 81 -14.44 21.81 -12.04
CA PHE A 81 -14.06 20.72 -12.94
C PHE A 81 -14.10 19.35 -12.23
N VAL A 82 -14.82 18.40 -12.83
CA VAL A 82 -14.94 17.00 -12.39
C VAL A 82 -14.88 16.14 -13.65
N GLN A 83 -13.91 15.22 -13.73
CA GLN A 83 -13.87 14.22 -14.81
C GLN A 83 -14.70 13.01 -14.44
N ASP A 84 -15.29 12.38 -15.45
CA ASP A 84 -15.90 11.06 -15.28
C ASP A 84 -14.80 10.02 -15.00
N PRO A 85 -14.79 9.38 -13.81
CA PRO A 85 -13.75 8.44 -13.42
C PRO A 85 -13.79 7.11 -14.19
N LEU A 86 -14.87 6.83 -14.93
CA LEU A 86 -15.02 5.61 -15.74
C LEU A 86 -14.71 5.85 -17.22
N THR A 87 -15.02 7.06 -17.73
CA THR A 87 -14.85 7.38 -19.16
C THR A 87 -13.70 8.34 -19.45
N CYS A 88 -13.12 8.97 -18.42
CA CYS A 88 -12.03 9.94 -18.51
C CYS A 88 -12.31 11.12 -19.44
N ARG A 89 -13.61 11.41 -19.67
CA ARG A 89 -14.07 12.58 -20.41
C ARG A 89 -13.98 13.83 -19.53
N CYS A 90 -13.51 14.92 -20.14
CA CYS A 90 -13.94 16.26 -19.77
C CYS A 90 -15.41 16.43 -20.22
#